data_AF-A0A450Y3M5-F1
#
_entry.id   AF-A0A450Y3M5-F1
#
_cell.length_a   1.000
_cell.length_b   1.000
_cell.length_c   1.000
_cell.angle_alpha   90.00
_cell.angle_beta   90.00
_cell.angle_gamma   90.00
#
_symmetry.space_group_name_H-M   'P 1'
#
loop_
_entity.id
_entity.type
_entity.pdbx_description
1 polymer ?
#
loop_
_entity_poly.entity_id
_entity_poly.type
_entity_poly.pdbx_seq_one_letter_code
_entity_poly.pdbx_strand_id
1 'polypeptide(L)' 'MHKIQDRPVAENGEIVIRPMMYLALSYDHRIIDGQDAVRFLVAIKEAI' A
#
# COMPACT_ATOMS: atom_id res chain seq x y z
N MET A 1 -6.83 7.91 9.51
CA MET A 1 -6.88 6.47 9.21
C MET A 1 -7.73 6.26 7.97
N HIS A 2 -7.16 5.69 6.92
CA HIS A 2 -7.96 5.30 5.75
C HIS A 2 -8.87 4.13 6.14
N LYS A 3 -10.12 4.16 5.67
CA LYS A 3 -11.08 3.08 5.93
C LYS A 3 -10.77 1.89 5.01
N ILE A 4 -11.06 0.69 5.49
CA ILE A 4 -11.16 -0.50 4.66
C ILE A 4 -12.47 -0.39 3.89
N GLN A 5 -12.42 -0.54 2.57
CA GLN A 5 -13.58 -0.50 1.70
C GLN A 5 -13.42 -1.52 0.56
N ASP A 6 -14.52 -2.09 0.12
CA ASP A 6 -14.51 -3.04 -0.99
C ASP A 6 -14.19 -2.34 -2.30
N ARG A 7 -13.24 -2.91 -3.05
CA ARG A 7 -12.80 -2.37 -4.34
C ARG A 7 -12.60 -3.48 -5.36
N PRO A 8 -12.89 -3.21 -6.64
CA PRO A 8 -12.52 -4.11 -7.72
C PRO A 8 -11.01 -4.09 -7.92
N VAL A 9 -10.39 -5.27 -7.98
CA VAL A 9 -8.97 -5.48 -8.28
C VAL A 9 -8.81 -6.56 -9.34
N ALA A 10 -7.76 -6.46 -10.15
CA ALA A 10 -7.41 -7.50 -11.10
C ALA A 10 -6.55 -8.58 -10.41
N GLU A 11 -7.01 -9.82 -10.44
CA GLU A 11 -6.28 -10.99 -9.92
C GLU A 11 -6.36 -12.09 -10.97
N ASN A 12 -5.20 -12.61 -11.42
CA ASN A 12 -5.11 -13.64 -12.46
C ASN A 12 -5.89 -13.34 -13.76
N GLY A 13 -6.05 -12.06 -14.12
CA GLY A 13 -6.76 -11.64 -15.33
C GLY A 13 -8.27 -11.45 -15.17
N GLU A 14 -8.81 -11.68 -13.97
CA GLU A 14 -10.23 -11.47 -13.64
C GLU A 14 -10.41 -10.30 -12.66
N ILE A 15 -11.59 -9.69 -12.66
CA ILE A 15 -11.95 -8.65 -11.70
C ILE A 15 -12.61 -9.30 -10.48
N VAL A 16 -11.99 -9.18 -9.32
CA VAL A 16 -12.51 -9.65 -8.03
C VAL A 16 -12.70 -8.49 -7.07
N ILE A 17 -13.70 -8.58 -6.19
CA ILE A 17 -13.91 -7.59 -5.13
C ILE A 17 -13.07 -7.98 -3.91
N ARG A 18 -12.23 -7.05 -3.43
CA ARG A 18 -11.42 -7.24 -2.22
C ARG A 18 -11.58 -6.07 -1.24
N PRO A 19 -11.54 -6.33 0.08
CA PRO A 19 -11.44 -5.27 1.07
C PRO A 19 -10.05 -4.63 0.99
N MET A 20 -10.01 -3.35 0.63
CA MET A 20 -8.77 -2.61 0.38
C MET A 20 -8.66 -1.36 1.25
N MET A 21 -7.44 -1.02 1.65
CA MET A 21 -7.10 0.20 2.39
C MET A 21 -5.90 0.87 1.74
N TYR A 22 -5.92 2.21 1.67
CA TYR A 22 -4.75 2.97 1.30
C TYR A 22 -3.87 3.24 2.51
N LEU A 23 -2.57 3.04 2.36
CA LEU A 23 -1.57 3.42 3.34
C LEU A 23 -0.81 4.62 2.79
N ALA A 24 -0.61 5.62 3.65
CA ALA A 24 0.19 6.79 3.36
C ALA A 24 1.30 6.88 4.40
N LEU A 25 2.54 7.06 3.95
CA LEU A 25 3.71 7.27 4.79
C LEU A 25 4.21 8.69 4.60
N SER A 26 4.15 9.48 5.66
CA SER A 26 4.88 10.74 5.73
C SER A 26 6.27 10.45 6.31
N TYR A 27 7.31 10.94 5.63
CA TYR A 27 8.70 10.77 6.03
C TYR A 27 9.46 12.07 5.87
N ASP A 28 10.54 12.24 6.64
CA ASP A 28 11.42 13.39 6.54
C ASP A 28 12.44 13.15 5.42
N HIS A 29 12.27 13.86 4.30
CA HIS A 29 13.15 13.78 3.13
C HIS A 29 14.61 14.17 3.39
N ARG A 30 14.91 14.84 4.52
CA ARG A 30 16.28 15.17 4.89
C ARG A 30 17.02 13.97 5.47
N ILE A 31 16.28 12.96 5.93
CA ILE A 31 16.80 11.78 6.64
C ILE A 31 16.58 10.52 5.81
N ILE A 32 15.39 10.37 5.22
CA ILE A 32 14.99 9.17 4.47
C ILE A 32 14.74 9.55 3.02
N ASP A 33 15.37 8.81 2.11
CA ASP A 33 15.12 8.92 0.68
C ASP A 33 13.77 8.28 0.30
N GLY A 34 13.17 8.79 -0.78
CA GLY A 34 11.90 8.28 -1.27
C GLY A 34 11.96 6.80 -1.67
N GLN A 35 13.11 6.31 -2.15
CA GLN A 35 13.28 4.90 -2.46
C GLN A 35 13.11 4.02 -1.22
N ASP A 36 13.71 4.41 -0.09
CA ASP A 36 13.67 3.63 1.14
C ASP A 36 12.29 3.69 1.80
N ALA A 37 11.62 4.84 1.74
CA ALA A 37 10.23 4.99 2.18
C ALA A 37 9.28 4.08 1.38
N VAL A 38 9.45 3.98 0.06
CA VAL A 38 8.64 3.09 -0.78
C VAL A 38 8.95 1.63 -0.50
N ARG A 39 10.22 1.26 -0.39
CA ARG A 39 10.63 -0.11 -0.01
C ARG A 39 10.02 -0.55 1.31
N PHE A 40 9.99 0.35 2.30
CA PHE A 40 9.36 0.08 3.58
C PHE A 40 7.85 -0.19 3.45
N LEU A 41 7.12 0.61 2.66
CA LEU A 41 5.69 0.37 2.40
C LEU A 41 5.45 -0.96 1.67
N VAL A 42 6.32 -1.36 0.75
CA VAL A 42 6.25 -2.68 0.09
C VAL A 42 6.49 -3.81 1.09
N ALA A 43 7.51 -3.68 1.95
CA ALA A 43 7.78 -4.67 2.99
C ALA A 43 6.60 -4.85 3.95
N ILE A 44 5.92 -3.76 4.33
CA ILE A 44 4.67 -3.84 5.12
C ILE A 44 3.59 -4.58 4.35
N LYS A 45 3.40 -4.27 3.07
CA LYS A 45 2.41 -4.96 2.22
C LYS A 45 2.66 -6.46 2.13
N GLU A 46 3.92 -6.90 2.10
CA GLU A 46 4.28 -8.32 2.01
C GLU A 46 4.22 -9.06 3.35
N ALA A 47 4.32 -8.33 4.47
CA ALA A 47 4.25 -8.90 5.81
C ALA A 47 2.81 -9.17 6.30
N ILE A 48 1.80 -8.73 5.55
CA ILE A 48 0.36 -8.84 5.86
C ILE A 48 -0.32 -9.68 4.79
#